data_AF-A0A4P8PBQ1-F1
#
_entry.id   AF-A0A4P8PBQ1-F1
#
_cell.length_a   1.000
_cell.length_b   1.000
_cell.length_c   1.000
_cell.angle_alpha   90.00
_cell.angle_beta   90.00
_cell.angle_gamma   90.00
#
_symmetry.space_group_name_H-M   'P 1'
#
loop_
_entity.id
_entity.type
_entity.pdbx_description
1 polymer ?
#
loop_
_entity_poly.entity_id
_entity_poly.type
_entity_poly.pdbx_seq_one_letter_code
_entity_poly.pdbx_strand_id
1 'polypeptide(L)'
;MGSSRDDSVRSGSEFEMGWRKYLTEMREFEDEDVRKAIRDNYSILPRLNNTFSYIDEGWVPLAIIHSIAFIIFVDLYLYLFFVTCYLLKDDFVLVGVQFHYLLLALFGLVFQFHLYNSRKEVCVLHKIMAQEFFAYENNEILAEEKTKLKKHMIKQRLQLIPFMILIGMIGLFIVGVGPLIDNMVGAGHDSDYLNGVYMKTPIPMYFPFEIVDFTTHYVATGFQIITVAMLALTISGVVFLNVVTTQYLAFQISILTHSLEKLMDRSKARFKQLYPDEKIDRRDLKNDAKFQGCVNFCLKENVKHHHVILKYCSVHFCVTSVLLMAAFMMGTLIMALSMMILVEKTDRLGLLMTNTLAMVGEVGNLYTACFFGEEVLSKSEDLFNTIYDVKWFEMNEENKKMIMLFQEGTRKPLEVKATLIFTCCMATFSSICNSAYSYFNMLTASSVNKESEE
;
A
#
# COMPACT_ATOMS: atom_id res chain seq x y z
N MET A 1 41.40 -16.98 32.33
CA MET A 1 40.72 -17.15 31.02
C MET A 1 39.43 -17.99 31.16
N GLY A 2 38.56 -17.68 32.14
CA GLY A 2 37.38 -18.52 32.43
C GLY A 2 36.01 -17.84 32.31
N SER A 3 35.93 -16.50 32.17
CA SER A 3 34.62 -15.81 32.23
C SER A 3 33.96 -15.54 30.88
N SER A 4 34.69 -15.65 29.75
CA SER A 4 34.11 -15.32 28.43
C SER A 4 33.27 -16.43 27.80
N ARG A 5 33.38 -17.69 28.27
CA ARG A 5 32.58 -18.81 27.76
C ARG A 5 31.19 -18.88 28.37
N ASP A 6 31.06 -18.63 29.68
CA ASP A 6 29.76 -18.67 30.37
C ASP A 6 28.83 -17.54 29.94
N ASP A 7 29.36 -16.34 29.68
CA ASP A 7 28.55 -15.22 29.18
C ASP A 7 28.01 -15.48 27.76
N SER A 8 28.78 -16.17 26.90
CA SER A 8 28.36 -16.51 25.53
C SER A 8 27.30 -17.61 25.46
N VAL A 9 27.36 -18.57 26.39
CA VAL A 9 26.36 -19.65 26.50
C VAL A 9 25.07 -19.10 27.12
N ARG A 10 25.20 -18.20 28.10
CA ARG A 10 24.07 -17.55 28.76
C ARG A 10 23.34 -16.59 27.80
N SER A 11 24.08 -15.78 27.03
CA SER A 11 23.50 -14.92 25.98
C SER A 11 22.86 -15.71 24.85
N GLY A 12 23.45 -16.84 24.45
CA GLY A 12 22.86 -17.76 23.48
C GLY A 12 21.57 -18.39 23.99
N SER A 13 21.51 -18.77 25.27
CA SER A 13 20.30 -19.33 25.88
C SER A 13 19.17 -18.32 26.06
N GLU A 14 19.49 -17.06 26.41
CA GLU A 14 18.49 -15.98 26.55
C GLU A 14 17.95 -15.56 25.18
N PHE A 15 18.80 -15.51 24.15
CA PHE A 15 18.39 -15.26 22.77
C PHE A 15 17.50 -16.39 22.21
N GLU A 16 17.85 -17.66 22.44
CA GLU A 16 17.00 -18.79 22.04
C GLU A 16 15.64 -18.78 22.75
N MET A 17 15.60 -18.42 24.04
CA MET A 17 14.37 -18.33 24.81
C MET A 17 13.48 -17.18 24.33
N GLY A 18 14.07 -16.03 24.00
CA GLY A 18 13.36 -14.88 23.42
C GLY A 18 12.78 -15.15 22.04
N TRP A 19 13.55 -15.79 21.15
CA TRP A 19 13.10 -16.13 19.80
C TRP A 19 11.97 -17.17 19.81
N ARG A 20 12.05 -18.20 20.65
CA ARG A 20 10.98 -19.19 20.81
C ARG A 20 9.70 -18.53 21.32
N LYS A 21 9.80 -17.65 22.32
CA LYS A 21 8.64 -16.91 22.84
C LYS A 21 8.00 -16.01 21.77
N TYR A 22 8.81 -15.27 21.02
CA TYR A 22 8.34 -14.45 19.90
C TYR A 22 7.62 -15.29 18.83
N LEU A 23 8.18 -16.43 18.45
CA LEU A 23 7.54 -17.34 17.49
C LEU A 23 6.22 -17.91 18.01
N THR A 24 6.14 -18.25 19.29
CA THR A 24 4.90 -18.72 19.91
C THR A 24 3.83 -17.62 19.91
N GLU A 25 4.17 -16.40 20.33
CA GLU A 25 3.26 -15.26 20.30
C GLU A 25 2.78 -14.96 18.87
N MET A 26 3.67 -14.95 17.89
CA MET A 26 3.30 -14.69 16.50
C MET A 26 2.43 -15.80 15.90
N ARG A 27 2.63 -17.07 16.29
CA ARG A 27 1.75 -18.18 15.89
C ARG A 27 0.34 -18.04 16.44
N GLU A 28 0.20 -17.51 17.66
CA GLU A 28 -1.12 -17.24 18.24
C GLU A 28 -1.87 -16.12 17.50
N PHE A 29 -1.15 -15.11 16.99
CA PHE A 29 -1.74 -14.06 16.17
C PHE A 29 -2.02 -14.51 14.73
N GLU A 30 -1.23 -15.45 14.20
CA GLU A 30 -1.34 -15.99 12.84
C GLU A 30 -2.17 -17.29 12.81
N ASP A 31 -3.38 -17.20 13.34
CA ASP A 31 -4.37 -18.28 13.32
C ASP A 31 -4.89 -18.61 11.90
N GLU A 32 -5.64 -19.70 11.78
CA GLU A 32 -6.13 -20.18 10.48
C GLU A 32 -7.06 -19.18 9.78
N ASP A 33 -7.79 -18.36 10.55
CA ASP A 33 -8.67 -17.32 10.02
C ASP A 33 -7.86 -16.22 9.32
N VAL A 34 -6.78 -15.75 9.95
CA VAL A 34 -5.84 -14.81 9.35
C VAL A 34 -5.23 -15.39 8.08
N ARG A 35 -4.80 -16.66 8.11
CA ARG A 35 -4.19 -17.31 6.94
C ARG A 35 -5.16 -17.43 5.77
N LYS A 36 -6.39 -17.82 6.05
CA LYS A 36 -7.45 -17.89 5.06
C LYS A 36 -7.75 -16.51 4.48
N ALA A 37 -7.87 -15.47 5.31
CA ALA A 37 -8.10 -14.11 4.84
C ALA A 37 -6.96 -13.60 3.94
N ILE A 38 -5.70 -13.90 4.27
CA ILE A 38 -4.57 -13.55 3.42
C ILE A 38 -4.61 -14.34 2.10
N ARG A 39 -4.87 -15.65 2.15
CA ARG A 39 -4.98 -16.49 0.95
C ARG A 39 -6.10 -16.04 0.01
N ASP A 40 -7.27 -15.72 0.55
CA ASP A 40 -8.45 -15.35 -0.24
C ASP A 40 -8.29 -13.97 -0.89
N ASN A 41 -7.58 -13.03 -0.24
CA ASN A 41 -7.41 -11.68 -0.76
C ASN A 41 -6.15 -11.50 -1.62
N TYR A 42 -5.07 -12.24 -1.33
CA TYR A 42 -3.76 -12.03 -1.96
C TYR A 42 -3.19 -13.27 -2.66
N SER A 43 -3.81 -14.45 -2.51
CA SER A 43 -3.29 -15.71 -3.04
C SER A 43 -1.84 -15.96 -2.57
N ILE A 44 -0.95 -16.29 -3.50
CA ILE A 44 0.48 -16.55 -3.24
C ILE A 44 1.35 -15.29 -3.25
N LEU A 45 0.80 -14.13 -3.65
CA LEU A 45 1.57 -12.90 -3.88
C LEU A 45 2.41 -12.46 -2.67
N PRO A 46 1.90 -12.47 -1.41
CA PRO A 46 2.67 -12.04 -0.24
C PRO A 46 3.91 -12.89 0.06
N ARG A 47 3.89 -14.16 -0.40
CA ARG A 47 5.05 -15.07 -0.30
C ARG A 47 6.10 -14.72 -1.36
N LEU A 48 5.67 -14.46 -2.59
CA LEU A 48 6.57 -14.19 -3.73
C LEU A 48 7.30 -12.85 -3.58
N ASN A 49 6.61 -11.83 -3.07
CA ASN A 49 7.15 -10.47 -2.93
C ASN A 49 7.77 -10.19 -1.55
N ASN A 50 7.82 -11.21 -0.69
CA ASN A 50 8.32 -11.16 0.67
C ASN A 50 7.62 -10.16 1.63
N THR A 51 6.39 -9.72 1.33
CA THR A 51 5.66 -8.82 2.23
C THR A 51 5.09 -9.53 3.45
N PHE A 52 4.70 -10.81 3.31
CA PHE A 52 4.21 -11.61 4.42
C PHE A 52 4.40 -13.11 4.17
N SER A 53 5.30 -13.74 4.93
CA SER A 53 5.52 -15.19 4.92
C SER A 53 4.96 -15.87 6.17
N TYR A 54 4.42 -17.08 6.01
CA TYR A 54 3.76 -17.84 7.08
C TYR A 54 4.75 -18.53 8.04
N ILE A 55 4.46 -18.54 9.34
CA ILE A 55 5.36 -19.08 10.39
C ILE A 55 5.21 -20.61 10.62
N ASP A 56 4.15 -21.26 10.13
CA ASP A 56 3.82 -22.66 10.51
C ASP A 56 3.83 -23.71 9.39
N GLU A 57 3.84 -23.32 8.12
CA GLU A 57 4.04 -24.30 7.06
C GLU A 57 5.55 -24.57 6.95
N GLY A 58 6.00 -25.82 6.76
CA GLY A 58 7.43 -26.23 6.68
C GLY A 58 8.33 -25.49 5.68
N TRP A 59 7.83 -24.42 5.09
CA TRP A 59 8.44 -23.40 4.26
C TRP A 59 9.10 -22.25 5.04
N VAL A 60 9.04 -22.21 6.38
CA VAL A 60 9.75 -21.18 7.18
C VAL A 60 11.22 -21.03 6.79
N PRO A 61 12.01 -22.12 6.61
CA PRO A 61 13.39 -21.99 6.17
C PRO A 61 13.50 -21.30 4.79
N LEU A 62 12.59 -21.62 3.86
CA LEU A 62 12.58 -21.01 2.53
C LEU A 62 12.24 -19.52 2.60
N ALA A 63 11.27 -19.12 3.42
CA ALA A 63 10.90 -17.73 3.63
C ALA A 63 12.04 -16.92 4.26
N ILE A 64 12.75 -17.50 5.23
CA ILE A 64 13.94 -16.88 5.84
C ILE A 64 15.05 -16.75 4.80
N ILE A 65 15.33 -17.79 4.02
CA ILE A 65 16.33 -17.75 2.95
C ILE A 65 15.98 -16.67 1.92
N HIS A 66 14.72 -16.60 1.50
CA HIS A 66 14.24 -15.57 0.56
C HIS A 66 14.39 -14.16 1.13
N SER A 67 14.06 -13.97 2.42
CA SER A 67 14.20 -12.69 3.12
C SER A 67 15.65 -12.25 3.24
N ILE A 68 16.54 -13.18 3.61
CA ILE A 68 17.99 -12.94 3.69
C ILE A 68 18.56 -12.63 2.30
N ALA A 69 18.16 -13.40 1.29
CA ALA A 69 18.58 -13.16 -0.09
C ALA A 69 18.16 -11.77 -0.57
N PHE A 70 16.91 -11.36 -0.32
CA PHE A 70 16.45 -10.01 -0.66
C PHE A 70 17.31 -8.93 0.01
N ILE A 71 17.55 -9.04 1.31
CA ILE A 71 18.36 -8.07 2.06
C ILE A 71 19.78 -8.01 1.46
N ILE A 72 20.43 -9.16 1.26
CA ILE A 72 21.78 -9.23 0.69
C ILE A 72 21.84 -8.60 -0.71
N PHE A 73 20.90 -8.94 -1.58
CA PHE A 73 20.89 -8.43 -2.95
C PHE A 73 20.65 -6.93 -2.97
N VAL A 74 19.65 -6.42 -2.23
CA VAL A 74 19.32 -5.00 -2.22
C VAL A 74 20.38 -4.16 -1.51
N ASP A 75 20.97 -4.63 -0.41
CA ASP A 75 22.05 -3.92 0.28
C ASP A 75 23.32 -3.85 -0.59
N LEU A 76 23.67 -4.96 -1.25
CA LEU A 76 24.76 -4.96 -2.22
C LEU A 76 24.45 -3.97 -3.36
N TYR A 77 23.22 -3.99 -3.87
CA TYR A 77 22.79 -3.09 -4.95
C TYR A 77 22.89 -1.61 -4.56
N LEU A 78 22.47 -1.26 -3.34
CA LEU A 78 22.60 0.09 -2.79
C LEU A 78 24.06 0.53 -2.65
N TYR A 79 24.92 -0.36 -2.14
CA TYR A 79 26.36 -0.09 -2.06
C TYR A 79 26.95 0.18 -3.44
N LEU A 80 26.64 -0.65 -4.43
CA LEU A 80 27.13 -0.48 -5.79
C LEU A 80 26.63 0.83 -6.42
N PHE A 81 25.35 1.21 -6.23
CA PHE A 81 24.85 2.51 -6.69
C PHE A 81 25.56 3.69 -6.02
N PHE A 82 25.79 3.62 -4.72
CA PHE A 82 26.49 4.69 -4.00
C PHE A 82 27.90 4.91 -4.55
N VAL A 83 28.64 3.82 -4.79
CA VAL A 83 29.98 3.89 -5.42
C VAL A 83 29.87 4.39 -6.86
N THR A 84 28.87 3.93 -7.62
CA THR A 84 28.64 4.35 -9.01
C THR A 84 28.38 5.85 -9.10
N CYS A 85 27.50 6.40 -8.25
CA CYS A 85 27.25 7.85 -8.16
C CYS A 85 28.53 8.63 -7.83
N TYR A 86 29.38 8.11 -6.94
CA TYR A 86 30.65 8.75 -6.59
C TYR A 86 31.64 8.78 -7.78
N LEU A 87 31.74 7.69 -8.54
CA LEU A 87 32.64 7.58 -9.70
C LEU A 87 32.17 8.42 -10.89
N LEU A 88 30.87 8.66 -11.01
CA LEU A 88 30.25 9.43 -12.09
C LEU A 88 29.90 10.86 -11.72
N LYS A 89 30.37 11.36 -10.57
CA LYS A 89 30.02 12.69 -10.02
C LYS A 89 30.16 13.87 -11.01
N ASP A 90 30.98 13.73 -12.04
CA ASP A 90 31.25 14.74 -13.05
C ASP A 90 30.21 14.71 -14.21
N ASP A 91 29.43 13.64 -14.35
CA ASP A 91 28.32 13.48 -15.29
C ASP A 91 26.98 13.55 -14.55
N PHE A 92 26.41 14.75 -14.50
CA PHE A 92 25.18 15.02 -13.76
C PHE A 92 23.97 14.21 -14.25
N VAL A 93 23.89 13.94 -15.55
CA VAL A 93 22.77 13.21 -16.15
C VAL A 93 22.82 11.75 -15.70
N LEU A 94 24.00 11.13 -15.82
CA LEU A 94 24.17 9.75 -15.42
C LEU A 94 24.00 9.60 -13.91
N VAL A 95 24.53 10.51 -13.09
CA VAL A 95 24.29 10.55 -11.64
C VAL A 95 22.80 10.66 -11.30
N GLY A 96 22.05 11.51 -12.02
CA GLY A 96 20.60 11.64 -11.82
C GLY A 96 19.85 10.33 -12.05
N VAL A 97 20.21 9.59 -13.10
CA VAL A 97 19.67 8.25 -13.41
C VAL A 97 20.03 7.24 -12.31
N GLN A 98 21.29 7.23 -11.86
CA GLN A 98 21.74 6.33 -10.78
C GLN A 98 21.04 6.65 -9.45
N PHE A 99 20.85 7.93 -9.15
CA PHE A 99 20.16 8.38 -7.95
C PHE A 99 18.67 8.00 -7.95
N HIS A 100 18.01 8.01 -9.12
CA HIS A 100 16.65 7.47 -9.25
C HIS A 100 16.59 6.01 -8.81
N TYR A 101 17.47 5.15 -9.33
CA TYR A 101 17.46 3.73 -8.95
C TYR A 101 17.86 3.49 -7.49
N LEU A 102 18.77 4.32 -6.95
CA LEU A 102 19.10 4.32 -5.52
C LEU A 102 17.86 4.59 -4.66
N LEU A 103 17.05 5.60 -5.02
CA LEU A 103 15.80 5.91 -4.31
C LEU A 103 14.80 4.75 -4.37
N LEU A 104 14.68 4.08 -5.52
CA LEU A 104 13.78 2.93 -5.69
C LEU A 104 14.22 1.73 -4.81
N ALA A 105 15.53 1.48 -4.72
CA ALA A 105 16.07 0.43 -3.85
C ALA A 105 15.88 0.77 -2.37
N LEU A 106 16.13 2.03 -1.97
CA LEU A 106 15.89 2.52 -0.62
C LEU A 106 14.42 2.38 -0.22
N PHE A 107 13.51 2.70 -1.14
CA PHE A 107 12.08 2.54 -0.96
C PHE A 107 11.68 1.10 -0.66
N GLY A 108 12.20 0.13 -1.43
CA GLY A 108 12.01 -1.29 -1.20
C GLY A 108 12.46 -1.73 0.20
N LEU A 109 13.62 -1.26 0.68
CA LEU A 109 14.10 -1.57 2.03
C LEU A 109 13.22 -0.97 3.13
N VAL A 110 12.85 0.32 3.02
CA VAL A 110 12.01 1.00 4.00
C VAL A 110 10.68 0.26 4.16
N PHE A 111 10.09 -0.17 3.04
CA PHE A 111 8.85 -0.94 3.02
C PHE A 111 8.96 -2.27 3.72
N GLN A 112 9.97 -3.03 3.35
CA GLN A 112 10.17 -4.35 3.90
C GLN A 112 10.46 -4.29 5.41
N PHE A 113 11.33 -3.37 5.83
CA PHE A 113 11.61 -3.11 7.23
C PHE A 113 10.35 -2.72 8.01
N HIS A 114 9.54 -1.79 7.47
CA HIS A 114 8.30 -1.36 8.12
C HIS A 114 7.28 -2.49 8.27
N LEU A 115 7.11 -3.33 7.23
CA LEU A 115 6.20 -4.47 7.26
C LEU A 115 6.65 -5.57 8.25
N TYR A 116 7.96 -5.80 8.37
CA TYR A 116 8.49 -6.70 9.40
C TYR A 116 8.19 -6.20 10.81
N ASN A 117 8.40 -4.91 11.06
CA ASN A 117 8.15 -4.30 12.37
C ASN A 117 6.64 -4.22 12.69
N SER A 118 5.81 -4.01 11.67
CA SER A 118 4.35 -3.89 11.81
C SER A 118 3.61 -5.23 11.61
N ARG A 119 4.33 -6.36 11.69
CA ARG A 119 3.77 -7.68 11.37
C ARG A 119 2.54 -8.01 12.22
N LYS A 120 2.60 -7.67 13.51
CA LYS A 120 1.50 -7.92 14.45
C LYS A 120 0.24 -7.17 14.02
N GLU A 121 0.38 -5.91 13.65
CA GLU A 121 -0.69 -5.03 13.18
C GLU A 121 -1.28 -5.56 11.88
N VAL A 122 -0.43 -6.07 10.96
CA VAL A 122 -0.88 -6.77 9.75
C VAL A 122 -1.75 -7.99 10.11
N CYS A 123 -1.33 -8.83 11.06
CA CYS A 123 -2.14 -9.97 11.51
C CYS A 123 -3.48 -9.51 12.12
N VAL A 124 -3.47 -8.51 13.00
CA VAL A 124 -4.68 -7.97 13.63
C VAL A 124 -5.65 -7.44 12.58
N LEU A 125 -5.15 -6.73 11.57
CA LEU A 125 -5.95 -6.16 10.49
C LEU A 125 -6.65 -7.26 9.69
N HIS A 126 -5.91 -8.31 9.30
CA HIS A 126 -6.46 -9.45 8.57
C HIS A 126 -7.39 -10.32 9.42
N LYS A 127 -7.18 -10.39 10.74
CA LYS A 127 -8.09 -11.06 11.67
C LYS A 127 -9.45 -10.38 11.72
N ILE A 128 -9.47 -9.05 11.79
CA ILE A 128 -10.72 -8.27 11.73
C ILE A 128 -11.44 -8.50 10.40
N MET A 129 -10.70 -8.54 9.29
CA MET A 129 -11.25 -8.86 7.96
C MET A 129 -11.84 -10.27 7.89
N ALA A 130 -11.15 -11.26 8.45
CA ALA A 130 -11.61 -12.65 8.49
C ALA A 130 -12.92 -12.81 9.25
N GLN A 131 -13.09 -12.06 10.33
CA GLN A 131 -14.28 -12.06 11.19
C GLN A 131 -15.43 -11.18 10.64
N GLU A 132 -15.34 -10.73 9.39
CA GLU A 132 -16.32 -9.88 8.70
C GLU A 132 -16.64 -8.53 9.38
N PHE A 133 -15.79 -8.06 10.31
CA PHE A 133 -15.95 -6.87 11.16
C PHE A 133 -17.14 -6.93 12.13
N PHE A 134 -18.37 -7.07 11.62
CA PHE A 134 -19.58 -7.01 12.43
C PHE A 134 -20.72 -7.86 11.84
N ALA A 135 -21.37 -8.66 12.68
CA ALA A 135 -22.51 -9.48 12.31
C ALA A 135 -23.81 -8.86 12.85
N TYR A 136 -24.74 -8.51 11.96
CA TYR A 136 -26.07 -8.00 12.31
C TYR A 136 -27.07 -9.15 12.50
N GLU A 137 -27.98 -9.03 13.48
CA GLU A 137 -28.97 -10.07 13.80
C GLU A 137 -29.94 -10.36 12.63
N ASN A 138 -30.20 -9.38 11.77
CA ASN A 138 -31.06 -9.48 10.58
C ASN A 138 -30.28 -9.22 9.29
N ASN A 139 -29.27 -10.05 9.05
CA ASN A 139 -28.36 -9.93 7.91
C ASN A 139 -29.05 -9.99 6.53
N GLU A 140 -30.23 -10.61 6.40
CA GLU A 140 -30.94 -10.75 5.12
C GLU A 140 -31.23 -9.41 4.43
N ILE A 141 -31.62 -8.40 5.21
CA ILE A 141 -31.94 -7.05 4.68
C ILE A 141 -30.69 -6.39 4.08
N LEU A 142 -29.50 -6.72 4.61
CA LEU A 142 -28.22 -6.16 4.20
C LEU A 142 -27.45 -7.08 3.24
N ALA A 143 -27.89 -8.32 3.04
CA ALA A 143 -27.14 -9.36 2.34
C ALA A 143 -26.98 -9.05 0.85
N GLU A 144 -28.02 -8.52 0.21
CA GLU A 144 -27.99 -8.14 -1.20
C GLU A 144 -26.96 -7.03 -1.45
N GLU A 145 -27.03 -5.94 -0.69
CA GLU A 145 -26.12 -4.81 -0.83
C GLU A 145 -24.69 -5.20 -0.45
N LYS A 146 -24.50 -5.97 0.64
CA LYS A 146 -23.18 -6.54 1.01
C LYS A 146 -22.58 -7.35 -0.13
N THR A 147 -23.39 -8.17 -0.81
CA THR A 147 -22.94 -8.98 -1.96
C THR A 147 -22.57 -8.10 -3.15
N LYS A 148 -23.39 -7.08 -3.45
CA LYS A 148 -23.15 -6.15 -4.55
C LYS A 148 -21.87 -5.32 -4.32
N LEU A 149 -21.69 -4.77 -3.12
CA LEU A 149 -20.50 -4.04 -2.72
C LEU A 149 -19.25 -4.94 -2.79
N LYS A 150 -19.33 -6.18 -2.31
CA LYS A 150 -18.22 -7.14 -2.40
C LYS A 150 -17.84 -7.45 -3.86
N LYS A 151 -18.83 -7.63 -4.75
CA LYS A 151 -18.60 -7.81 -6.19
C LYS A 151 -17.95 -6.57 -6.83
N HIS A 152 -18.40 -5.37 -6.47
CA HIS A 152 -17.81 -4.12 -6.95
C HIS A 152 -16.34 -4.01 -6.53
N MET A 153 -16.04 -4.27 -5.26
CA MET A 153 -14.69 -4.23 -4.70
C MET A 153 -13.75 -5.22 -5.40
N ILE A 154 -14.22 -6.45 -5.66
CA ILE A 154 -13.46 -7.47 -6.42
C ILE A 154 -13.24 -7.01 -7.88
N LYS A 155 -14.26 -6.42 -8.52
CA LYS A 155 -14.14 -5.91 -9.89
C LYS A 155 -13.06 -4.82 -9.98
N GLN A 156 -13.05 -3.86 -9.06
CA GLN A 156 -12.01 -2.83 -9.00
C GLN A 156 -10.61 -3.46 -8.85
N ARG A 157 -10.45 -4.46 -7.96
CA ARG A 157 -9.17 -5.17 -7.80
C ARG A 157 -8.72 -5.86 -9.09
N LEU A 158 -9.63 -6.52 -9.79
CA LEU A 158 -9.33 -7.18 -11.08
C LEU A 158 -8.89 -6.15 -12.14
N GLN A 159 -9.46 -4.95 -12.13
CA GLN A 159 -9.07 -3.86 -13.03
C GLN A 159 -7.67 -3.29 -12.72
N LEU A 160 -7.14 -3.49 -11.51
CA LEU A 160 -5.79 -3.08 -11.13
C LEU A 160 -4.71 -4.11 -11.49
N ILE A 161 -5.07 -5.37 -11.75
CA ILE A 161 -4.09 -6.42 -12.10
C ILE A 161 -3.25 -6.02 -13.33
N PRO A 162 -3.82 -5.51 -14.44
CA PRO A 162 -3.01 -5.06 -15.57
C PRO A 162 -2.02 -3.94 -15.21
N PHE A 163 -2.40 -3.02 -14.32
CA PHE A 163 -1.51 -1.95 -13.85
C PHE A 163 -0.36 -2.52 -13.01
N MET A 164 -0.62 -3.49 -12.14
CA MET A 164 0.43 -4.18 -11.38
C MET A 164 1.38 -4.97 -12.28
N ILE A 165 0.86 -5.63 -13.33
CA ILE A 165 1.67 -6.31 -14.34
C ILE A 165 2.52 -5.30 -15.11
N LEU A 166 1.93 -4.15 -15.47
CA LEU A 166 2.65 -3.07 -16.15
C LEU A 166 3.87 -2.61 -15.34
N ILE A 167 3.76 -2.43 -14.02
CA ILE A 167 4.89 -2.08 -13.15
C ILE A 167 6.02 -3.12 -13.25
N GLY A 168 5.69 -4.41 -13.18
CA GLY A 168 6.67 -5.48 -13.38
C GLY A 168 7.31 -5.46 -14.77
N MET A 169 6.51 -5.20 -15.81
CA MET A 169 6.98 -5.08 -17.19
C MET A 169 7.88 -3.86 -17.39
N ILE A 170 7.64 -2.75 -16.68
CA ILE A 170 8.52 -1.58 -16.69
C ILE A 170 9.89 -1.99 -16.20
N GLY A 171 9.98 -2.69 -15.05
CA GLY A 171 11.25 -3.22 -14.54
C GLY A 171 12.01 -4.09 -15.55
N LEU A 172 11.30 -4.99 -16.25
CA LEU A 172 11.90 -5.81 -17.32
C LEU A 172 12.31 -4.98 -18.55
N PHE A 173 11.55 -3.95 -18.89
CA PHE A 173 11.87 -3.03 -19.98
C PHE A 173 13.15 -2.25 -19.68
N ILE A 174 13.32 -1.77 -18.43
CA ILE A 174 14.54 -1.07 -17.96
C ILE A 174 15.77 -1.94 -18.19
N VAL A 175 15.71 -3.20 -17.77
CA VAL A 175 16.90 -4.08 -17.74
C VAL A 175 17.09 -4.85 -19.06
N GLY A 176 16.08 -4.94 -19.92
CA GLY A 176 16.17 -5.71 -21.17
C GLY A 176 16.12 -4.85 -22.41
N VAL A 177 15.04 -4.08 -22.56
CA VAL A 177 14.65 -3.50 -23.86
C VAL A 177 15.25 -2.13 -24.11
N GLY A 178 15.31 -1.26 -23.09
CA GLY A 178 15.90 0.08 -23.20
C GLY A 178 17.33 0.06 -23.78
N PRO A 179 18.27 -0.70 -23.19
CA PRO A 179 19.65 -0.79 -23.68
C PRO A 179 19.76 -1.39 -25.10
N LEU A 180 18.88 -2.32 -25.45
CA LEU A 180 18.84 -2.88 -26.81
C LEU A 180 18.43 -1.83 -27.84
N ILE A 181 17.46 -0.97 -27.50
CA ILE A 181 17.02 0.14 -28.35
C ILE A 181 18.17 1.13 -28.55
N ASP A 182 18.86 1.52 -27.47
CA ASP A 182 19.99 2.45 -27.56
C ASP A 182 21.11 1.89 -28.46
N ASN A 183 21.43 0.60 -28.32
CA ASN A 183 22.39 -0.07 -29.20
C ASN A 183 21.93 -0.14 -30.66
N MET A 184 20.64 -0.39 -30.92
CA MET A 184 20.09 -0.44 -32.28
C MET A 184 20.11 0.91 -33.00
N VAL A 185 19.93 2.01 -32.27
CA VAL A 185 19.94 3.38 -32.82
C VAL A 185 21.37 3.93 -32.93
N GLY A 186 22.38 3.17 -32.47
CA GLY A 186 23.77 3.59 -32.46
C GLY A 186 24.10 4.61 -31.37
N ALA A 187 23.23 4.76 -30.37
CA ALA A 187 23.40 5.64 -29.20
C ALA A 187 23.97 4.89 -27.98
N GLY A 188 24.46 3.67 -28.17
CA GLY A 188 25.15 2.88 -27.14
C GLY A 188 26.44 3.53 -26.67
N HIS A 189 26.96 3.09 -25.53
CA HIS A 189 28.23 3.59 -25.02
C HIS A 189 29.42 3.07 -25.86
N ASP A 190 30.23 3.99 -26.40
CA ASP A 190 31.42 3.68 -27.20
C ASP A 190 32.55 3.02 -26.38
N SER A 191 32.63 3.33 -25.08
CA SER A 191 33.61 2.77 -24.16
C SER A 191 32.97 1.77 -23.20
N ASP A 192 33.66 0.66 -22.97
CA ASP A 192 33.23 -0.39 -22.05
C ASP A 192 33.19 0.11 -20.59
N TYR A 193 34.12 1.01 -20.26
CA TYR A 193 34.25 1.60 -18.93
C TYR A 193 34.40 3.12 -18.99
N LEU A 194 33.71 3.79 -18.05
CA LEU A 194 33.89 5.21 -17.77
C LEU A 194 34.12 5.38 -16.26
N ASN A 195 35.28 5.92 -15.88
CA ASN A 195 35.69 6.10 -14.48
C ASN A 195 35.55 4.83 -13.59
N GLY A 196 35.78 3.64 -14.18
CA GLY A 196 35.64 2.36 -13.47
C GLY A 196 34.21 1.82 -13.38
N VAL A 197 33.23 2.51 -13.95
CA VAL A 197 31.85 2.05 -14.09
C VAL A 197 31.68 1.35 -15.43
N TYR A 198 31.09 0.15 -15.42
CA TYR A 198 30.82 -0.60 -16.63
C TYR A 198 29.55 -0.07 -17.31
N MET A 199 29.67 0.31 -18.58
CA MET A 199 28.65 1.07 -19.30
C MET A 199 27.72 0.21 -20.16
N LYS A 200 28.09 -1.05 -20.40
CA LYS A 200 27.35 -1.95 -21.30
C LYS A 200 26.31 -2.83 -20.59
N THR A 201 26.27 -2.84 -19.27
CA THR A 201 25.14 -3.45 -18.53
C THR A 201 23.89 -2.59 -18.70
N PRO A 202 22.69 -3.19 -18.56
CA PRO A 202 21.44 -2.46 -18.73
C PRO A 202 21.31 -1.20 -17.88
N ILE A 203 21.79 -1.28 -16.64
CA ILE A 203 21.99 -0.13 -15.79
C ILE A 203 23.51 0.04 -15.64
N PRO A 204 24.10 1.17 -16.07
CA PRO A 204 25.54 1.39 -15.88
C PRO A 204 25.89 1.31 -14.40
N MET A 205 26.85 0.47 -14.02
CA MET A 205 27.12 0.17 -12.61
C MET A 205 28.58 -0.22 -12.38
N TYR A 206 29.12 0.17 -11.22
CA TYR A 206 30.39 -0.31 -10.72
C TYR A 206 30.27 -1.76 -10.25
N PHE A 207 31.26 -2.58 -10.62
CA PHE A 207 31.42 -3.94 -10.10
C PHE A 207 32.81 -4.09 -9.47
N PRO A 208 32.95 -4.85 -8.36
CA PRO A 208 34.24 -5.06 -7.70
C PRO A 208 35.18 -6.01 -8.47
N PHE A 209 34.81 -6.40 -9.68
CA PHE A 209 35.58 -7.23 -10.59
C PHE A 209 35.49 -6.65 -12.00
N GLU A 210 36.51 -6.90 -12.81
CA GLU A 210 36.53 -6.47 -14.21
C GLU A 210 35.70 -7.45 -15.06
N ILE A 211 34.72 -6.93 -15.78
CA ILE A 211 33.96 -7.61 -16.82
C ILE A 211 34.80 -7.58 -18.11
N VAL A 212 35.37 -8.73 -18.45
CA VAL A 212 36.29 -8.92 -19.58
C VAL A 212 35.74 -9.82 -20.67
N ASP A 213 34.76 -10.66 -20.33
CA ASP A 213 34.23 -11.69 -21.21
C ASP A 213 32.70 -11.72 -21.19
N PHE A 214 32.12 -12.45 -22.15
CA PHE A 214 30.68 -12.62 -22.25
C PHE A 214 30.12 -13.23 -20.95
N THR A 215 30.78 -14.21 -20.34
CA THR A 215 30.27 -14.85 -19.13
C THR A 215 30.11 -13.87 -17.97
N THR A 216 31.14 -13.07 -17.64
CA THR A 216 31.05 -12.06 -16.57
C THR A 216 30.01 -10.99 -16.85
N HIS A 217 29.82 -10.61 -18.13
CA HIS A 217 28.76 -9.69 -18.54
C HIS A 217 27.35 -10.24 -18.22
N TYR A 218 27.05 -11.50 -18.57
CA TYR A 218 25.74 -12.08 -18.28
C TYR A 218 25.53 -12.36 -16.78
N VAL A 219 26.59 -12.61 -16.02
CA VAL A 219 26.50 -12.70 -14.56
C VAL A 219 26.10 -11.34 -13.97
N ALA A 220 26.75 -10.26 -14.37
CA ALA A 220 26.43 -8.90 -13.93
C ALA A 220 25.00 -8.49 -14.32
N THR A 221 24.62 -8.73 -15.58
CA THR A 221 23.27 -8.47 -16.07
C THR A 221 22.22 -9.31 -15.35
N GLY A 222 22.49 -10.60 -15.09
CA GLY A 222 21.60 -11.48 -14.33
C GLY A 222 21.35 -10.99 -12.91
N PHE A 223 22.38 -10.49 -12.23
CA PHE A 223 22.25 -9.86 -10.92
C PHE A 223 21.32 -8.63 -10.94
N GLN A 224 21.43 -7.78 -11.97
CA GLN A 224 20.53 -6.63 -12.14
C GLN A 224 19.08 -7.05 -12.39
N ILE A 225 18.86 -8.03 -13.27
CA ILE A 225 17.51 -8.57 -13.57
C ILE A 225 16.85 -9.10 -12.29
N ILE A 226 17.56 -9.94 -11.54
CA ILE A 226 17.04 -10.54 -10.30
C ILE A 226 16.67 -9.45 -9.29
N THR A 227 17.57 -8.48 -9.08
CA THR A 227 17.35 -7.42 -8.08
C THR A 227 16.19 -6.51 -8.46
N VAL A 228 16.10 -6.08 -9.73
CA VAL A 228 15.00 -5.23 -10.21
C VAL A 228 13.67 -5.98 -10.16
N ALA A 229 13.65 -7.27 -10.50
CA ALA A 229 12.45 -8.10 -10.40
C ALA A 229 11.98 -8.24 -8.94
N MET A 230 12.91 -8.45 -8.00
CA MET A 230 12.60 -8.48 -6.56
C MET A 230 12.00 -7.15 -6.09
N LEU A 231 12.64 -6.02 -6.42
CA LEU A 231 12.15 -4.68 -6.05
C LEU A 231 10.75 -4.40 -6.63
N ALA A 232 10.54 -4.68 -7.92
CA ALA A 232 9.25 -4.48 -8.57
C ALA A 232 8.13 -5.31 -7.91
N LEU A 233 8.40 -6.59 -7.62
CA LEU A 233 7.45 -7.46 -6.92
C LEU A 233 7.11 -6.93 -5.52
N THR A 234 8.11 -6.49 -4.75
CA THR A 234 7.92 -5.93 -3.41
C THR A 234 7.07 -4.66 -3.46
N ILE A 235 7.38 -3.72 -4.37
CA ILE A 235 6.62 -2.46 -4.52
C ILE A 235 5.17 -2.76 -4.91
N SER A 236 4.92 -3.55 -5.96
CA SER A 236 3.56 -3.92 -6.37
C SER A 236 2.81 -4.65 -5.25
N GLY A 237 3.52 -5.48 -4.49
CA GLY A 237 3.01 -6.17 -3.31
C GLY A 237 2.46 -5.23 -2.25
N VAL A 238 3.23 -4.20 -1.90
CA VAL A 238 2.85 -3.20 -0.90
C VAL A 238 1.70 -2.33 -1.38
N VAL A 239 1.74 -1.89 -2.64
CA VAL A 239 0.62 -1.13 -3.22
C VAL A 239 -0.66 -1.96 -3.16
N PHE A 240 -0.60 -3.23 -3.52
CA PHE A 240 -1.76 -4.12 -3.46
C PHE A 240 -2.25 -4.37 -2.03
N LEU A 241 -1.36 -4.53 -1.05
CA LEU A 241 -1.70 -4.57 0.39
C LEU A 241 -2.45 -3.30 0.80
N ASN A 242 -1.94 -2.12 0.46
CA ASN A 242 -2.58 -0.86 0.80
C ASN A 242 -3.96 -0.74 0.16
N VAL A 243 -4.12 -1.11 -1.11
CA VAL A 243 -5.42 -1.13 -1.80
C VAL A 243 -6.42 -2.04 -1.10
N VAL A 244 -6.05 -3.30 -0.85
CA VAL A 244 -6.97 -4.28 -0.25
C VAL A 244 -7.45 -3.80 1.11
N THR A 245 -6.52 -3.41 1.98
CA THR A 245 -6.82 -3.01 3.36
C THR A 245 -7.64 -1.71 3.43
N THR A 246 -7.38 -0.76 2.53
CA THR A 246 -8.14 0.50 2.42
C THR A 246 -9.54 0.28 1.85
N GLN A 247 -9.70 -0.57 0.84
CA GLN A 247 -11.02 -0.92 0.29
C GLN A 247 -11.93 -1.58 1.33
N TYR A 248 -11.40 -2.43 2.21
CA TYR A 248 -12.21 -3.00 3.31
C TYR A 248 -12.73 -1.92 4.27
N LEU A 249 -11.98 -0.84 4.48
CA LEU A 249 -12.45 0.30 5.28
C LEU A 249 -13.64 0.99 4.58
N ALA A 250 -13.50 1.35 3.30
CA ALA A 250 -14.59 1.95 2.52
C ALA A 250 -15.84 1.04 2.42
N PHE A 251 -15.62 -0.27 2.25
CA PHE A 251 -16.67 -1.28 2.22
C PHE A 251 -17.47 -1.34 3.53
N GLN A 252 -16.79 -1.33 4.68
CA GLN A 252 -17.47 -1.41 5.98
C GLN A 252 -18.19 -0.12 6.34
N ILE A 253 -17.64 1.04 5.98
CA ILE A 253 -18.36 2.32 6.07
C ILE A 253 -19.63 2.25 5.23
N SER A 254 -19.56 1.75 3.99
CA SER A 254 -20.72 1.60 3.11
C SER A 254 -21.80 0.68 3.69
N ILE A 255 -21.41 -0.45 4.31
CA ILE A 255 -22.36 -1.35 4.99
C ILE A 255 -23.03 -0.63 6.16
N LEU A 256 -22.24 0.08 6.97
CA LEU A 256 -22.78 0.84 8.11
C LEU A 256 -23.76 1.91 7.65
N THR A 257 -23.42 2.66 6.60
CA THR A 257 -24.28 3.67 5.98
C THR A 257 -25.59 3.04 5.51
N HIS A 258 -25.52 1.96 4.73
CA HIS A 258 -26.72 1.26 4.26
C HIS A 258 -27.57 0.69 5.42
N SER A 259 -26.91 0.22 6.47
CA SER A 259 -27.56 -0.28 7.68
C SER A 259 -28.30 0.81 8.47
N LEU A 260 -27.87 2.07 8.35
CA LEU A 260 -28.56 3.25 8.88
C LEU A 260 -29.71 3.69 7.97
N GLU A 261 -29.54 3.69 6.65
CA GLU A 261 -30.63 3.95 5.69
C GLU A 261 -31.82 3.00 5.92
N LYS A 262 -31.52 1.73 6.19
CA LYS A 262 -32.51 0.68 6.47
C LYS A 262 -32.84 0.52 7.95
N LEU A 263 -32.45 1.46 8.81
CA LEU A 263 -32.65 1.34 10.27
C LEU A 263 -34.11 1.07 10.65
N MET A 264 -35.06 1.81 10.05
CA MET A 264 -36.48 1.65 10.35
C MET A 264 -37.05 0.33 9.84
N ASP A 265 -36.59 -0.16 8.68
CA ASP A 265 -37.02 -1.43 8.11
C ASP A 265 -36.46 -2.61 8.94
N ARG A 266 -35.19 -2.54 9.36
CA ARG A 266 -34.56 -3.48 10.29
C ARG A 266 -35.30 -3.53 11.63
N SER A 267 -35.68 -2.37 12.16
CA SER A 267 -36.42 -2.26 13.42
C SER A 267 -37.82 -2.88 13.32
N LYS A 268 -38.52 -2.68 12.20
CA LYS A 268 -39.83 -3.32 11.93
C LYS A 268 -39.71 -4.84 11.77
N ALA A 269 -38.68 -5.31 11.06
CA ALA A 269 -38.42 -6.74 10.90
C ALA A 269 -38.15 -7.42 12.24
N ARG A 270 -37.32 -6.79 13.09
CA ARG A 270 -37.08 -7.24 14.47
C ARG A 270 -38.35 -7.25 15.31
N PHE A 271 -39.16 -6.21 15.23
CA PHE A 271 -40.44 -6.16 15.95
C PHE A 271 -41.34 -7.33 15.57
N LYS A 272 -41.48 -7.62 14.26
CA LYS A 272 -42.30 -8.74 13.77
C LYS A 272 -41.78 -10.10 14.26
N GLN A 273 -40.46 -10.26 14.42
CA GLN A 273 -39.86 -11.49 14.95
C GLN A 273 -40.10 -11.64 16.47
N LEU A 274 -39.96 -10.55 17.24
CA LEU A 274 -40.10 -10.59 18.70
C LEU A 274 -41.57 -10.58 19.16
N TYR A 275 -42.45 -9.93 18.40
CA TYR A 275 -43.88 -9.78 18.72
C TYR A 275 -44.75 -10.12 17.50
N PRO A 276 -44.84 -11.41 17.09
CA PRO A 276 -45.54 -11.81 15.86
C PRO A 276 -47.03 -11.46 15.84
N ASP A 277 -47.68 -11.49 17.01
CA ASP A 277 -49.12 -11.27 17.17
C ASP A 277 -49.49 -9.80 17.43
N GLU A 278 -48.48 -8.94 17.64
CA GLU A 278 -48.70 -7.53 17.93
C GLU A 278 -48.56 -6.66 16.67
N LYS A 279 -49.34 -5.59 16.61
CA LYS A 279 -49.27 -4.62 15.51
C LYS A 279 -48.59 -3.37 16.02
N ILE A 280 -47.60 -2.91 15.27
CA ILE A 280 -46.94 -1.62 15.48
C ILE A 280 -47.99 -0.52 15.37
N ASP A 281 -48.06 0.37 16.36
CA ASP A 281 -48.88 1.58 16.24
C ASP A 281 -48.22 2.55 15.25
N ARG A 282 -48.71 2.55 14.02
CA ARG A 282 -48.20 3.43 12.95
C ARG A 282 -48.50 4.91 13.19
N ARG A 283 -49.47 5.24 14.06
CA ARG A 283 -49.87 6.63 14.34
C ARG A 283 -48.98 7.26 15.41
N ASP A 284 -48.40 6.43 16.28
CA ASP A 284 -47.53 6.88 17.38
C ASP A 284 -46.33 5.95 17.59
N LEU A 285 -45.46 5.89 16.57
CA LEU A 285 -44.21 5.13 16.66
C LEU A 285 -43.32 5.58 17.82
N LYS A 286 -43.40 6.87 18.20
CA LYS A 286 -42.56 7.48 19.23
C LYS A 286 -42.84 6.91 20.61
N ASN A 287 -44.11 6.66 20.94
CA ASN A 287 -44.52 6.19 22.26
C ASN A 287 -44.71 4.67 22.35
N ASP A 288 -44.66 3.93 21.23
CA ASP A 288 -44.60 2.47 21.23
C ASP A 288 -43.27 1.98 21.82
N ALA A 289 -43.28 1.66 23.12
CA ALA A 289 -42.09 1.25 23.85
C ALA A 289 -41.41 -0.01 23.27
N LYS A 290 -42.20 -0.95 22.72
CA LYS A 290 -41.67 -2.20 22.13
C LYS A 290 -40.97 -1.92 20.82
N PHE A 291 -41.57 -1.08 19.97
CA PHE A 291 -40.95 -0.66 18.71
C PHE A 291 -39.69 0.19 18.95
N GLN A 292 -39.74 1.15 19.89
CA GLN A 292 -38.57 1.95 20.24
C GLN A 292 -37.43 1.13 20.84
N GLY A 293 -37.73 0.05 21.56
CA GLY A 293 -36.73 -0.94 22.00
C GLY A 293 -36.04 -1.66 20.83
N CYS A 294 -36.78 -1.96 19.76
CA CYS A 294 -36.22 -2.54 18.54
C CYS A 294 -35.31 -1.53 17.81
N VAL A 295 -35.73 -0.26 17.71
CA VAL A 295 -34.91 0.82 17.13
C VAL A 295 -33.63 1.02 17.93
N ASN A 296 -33.72 1.07 19.26
CA ASN A 296 -32.57 1.19 20.16
C ASN A 296 -31.56 0.08 19.94
N PHE A 297 -32.04 -1.16 19.80
CA PHE A 297 -31.19 -2.32 19.52
C PHE A 297 -30.45 -2.19 18.19
N CYS A 298 -31.16 -1.91 17.09
CA CYS A 298 -30.56 -1.79 15.76
C CYS A 298 -29.57 -0.60 15.68
N LEU A 299 -29.85 0.48 16.41
CA LEU A 299 -28.96 1.62 16.52
C LEU A 299 -27.70 1.28 17.31
N LYS A 300 -27.82 0.56 18.44
CA LYS A 300 -26.68 0.04 19.21
C LYS A 300 -25.78 -0.87 18.36
N GLU A 301 -26.35 -1.69 17.47
CA GLU A 301 -25.56 -2.48 16.52
C GLU A 301 -24.73 -1.58 15.59
N ASN A 302 -25.32 -0.53 15.02
CA ASN A 302 -24.61 0.42 14.16
C ASN A 302 -23.49 1.16 14.91
N VAL A 303 -23.74 1.59 16.15
CA VAL A 303 -22.71 2.21 16.99
C VAL A 303 -21.57 1.23 17.27
N LYS A 304 -21.86 -0.04 17.60
CA LYS A 304 -20.83 -1.06 17.81
C LYS A 304 -20.03 -1.32 16.53
N HIS A 305 -20.68 -1.42 15.38
CA HIS A 305 -19.99 -1.57 14.09
C HIS A 305 -19.06 -0.39 13.82
N HIS A 306 -19.51 0.84 14.04
CA HIS A 306 -18.66 2.03 13.91
C HIS A 306 -17.41 1.97 14.81
N HIS A 307 -17.54 1.52 16.06
CA HIS A 307 -16.37 1.34 16.95
C HIS A 307 -15.37 0.31 16.41
N VAL A 308 -15.85 -0.78 15.79
CA VAL A 308 -14.96 -1.75 15.13
C VAL A 308 -14.24 -1.12 13.94
N ILE A 309 -14.94 -0.30 13.16
CA ILE A 309 -14.34 0.47 12.04
C ILE A 309 -13.26 1.42 12.55
N LEU A 310 -13.51 2.16 13.64
CA LEU A 310 -12.51 3.05 14.25
C LEU A 310 -11.27 2.28 14.74
N LYS A 311 -11.46 1.12 15.37
CA LYS A 311 -10.35 0.24 15.76
C LYS A 311 -9.56 -0.21 14.53
N TYR A 312 -10.23 -0.66 13.48
CA TYR A 312 -9.58 -1.05 12.24
C TYR A 312 -8.80 0.11 11.62
N CYS A 313 -9.39 1.31 11.54
CA CYS A 313 -8.75 2.51 11.03
C CYS A 313 -7.46 2.86 11.80
N SER A 314 -7.47 2.71 13.13
CA SER A 314 -6.26 2.94 13.95
C SER A 314 -5.12 1.96 13.64
N VAL A 315 -5.45 0.68 13.44
CA VAL A 315 -4.46 -0.36 13.08
C VAL A 315 -3.99 -0.17 11.63
N HIS A 316 -4.90 0.15 10.72
CA HIS A 316 -4.61 0.47 9.32
C HIS A 316 -3.64 1.64 9.22
N PHE A 317 -3.83 2.70 10.02
CA PHE A 317 -2.89 3.82 10.09
C PHE A 317 -1.49 3.38 10.55
N CYS A 318 -1.37 2.49 11.54
CA CYS A 318 -0.08 1.98 11.98
C CYS A 318 0.66 1.22 10.87
N VAL A 319 -0.07 0.43 10.08
CA VAL A 319 0.51 -0.34 8.97
C VAL A 319 0.86 0.55 7.77
N THR A 320 -0.02 1.48 7.39
CA THR A 320 0.08 2.16 6.07
C THR A 320 0.71 3.55 6.12
N SER A 321 0.70 4.24 7.27
CA SER A 321 1.10 5.65 7.35
C SER A 321 2.54 5.91 6.87
N VAL A 322 3.50 5.12 7.36
CA VAL A 322 4.92 5.22 6.97
C VAL A 322 5.11 4.83 5.51
N LEU A 323 4.41 3.78 5.04
CA LEU A 323 4.49 3.31 3.66
C LEU A 323 4.01 4.37 2.68
N LEU A 324 2.86 4.99 2.97
CA LEU A 324 2.30 6.06 2.16
C LEU A 324 3.22 7.29 2.19
N MET A 325 3.74 7.69 3.35
CA MET A 325 4.67 8.82 3.45
C MET A 325 5.93 8.61 2.61
N ALA A 326 6.55 7.43 2.75
CA ALA A 326 7.70 7.04 1.95
C ALA A 326 7.37 7.09 0.45
N ALA A 327 6.18 6.62 0.04
CA ALA A 327 5.75 6.63 -1.36
C ALA A 327 5.58 8.05 -1.91
N PHE A 328 4.95 8.96 -1.16
CA PHE A 328 4.79 10.35 -1.57
C PHE A 328 6.13 11.08 -1.65
N MET A 329 6.99 10.92 -0.64
CA MET A 329 8.28 11.63 -0.59
C MET A 329 9.25 11.11 -1.66
N MET A 330 9.43 9.79 -1.76
CA MET A 330 10.35 9.23 -2.77
C MET A 330 9.75 9.35 -4.17
N GLY A 331 8.44 9.12 -4.34
CA GLY A 331 7.77 9.27 -5.64
C GLY A 331 7.88 10.68 -6.21
N THR A 332 7.74 11.72 -5.39
CA THR A 332 7.92 13.11 -5.85
C THR A 332 9.37 13.42 -6.25
N LEU A 333 10.36 12.90 -5.51
CA LEU A 333 11.78 13.03 -5.89
C LEU A 333 12.08 12.29 -7.19
N ILE A 334 11.58 11.07 -7.33
CA ILE A 334 11.73 10.24 -8.53
C ILE A 334 11.12 10.96 -9.74
N MET A 335 9.91 11.51 -9.62
CA MET A 335 9.27 12.30 -10.67
C MET A 335 10.10 13.52 -11.08
N ALA A 336 10.69 14.24 -10.11
CA ALA A 336 11.52 15.40 -10.40
C ALA A 336 12.80 15.02 -11.16
N LEU A 337 13.47 13.93 -10.77
CA LEU A 337 14.63 13.40 -11.48
C LEU A 337 14.27 12.96 -12.89
N SER A 338 13.15 12.26 -13.05
CA SER A 338 12.65 11.84 -14.35
C SER A 338 12.35 13.03 -15.27
N MET A 339 11.78 14.11 -14.74
CA MET A 339 11.55 15.33 -15.52
C MET A 339 12.84 16.01 -15.96
N MET A 340 13.89 16.03 -15.12
CA MET A 340 15.19 16.57 -15.53
C MET A 340 15.78 15.80 -16.71
N ILE A 341 15.75 14.46 -16.67
CA ILE A 341 16.24 13.61 -17.75
C ILE A 341 15.43 13.80 -19.05
N LEU A 342 14.12 14.09 -18.94
CA LEU A 342 13.25 14.36 -20.09
C LEU A 342 13.57 15.70 -20.79
N VAL A 343 14.04 16.71 -20.04
CA VAL A 343 14.37 18.04 -20.58
C VAL A 343 15.79 18.05 -21.18
N GLU A 344 16.66 17.17 -20.72
CA GLU A 344 18.02 17.03 -21.25
C GLU A 344 18.02 16.55 -22.71
N LYS A 345 18.82 17.19 -23.57
CA LYS A 345 19.01 16.75 -24.96
C LYS A 345 19.90 15.51 -24.99
N THR A 346 19.29 14.32 -25.04
CA THR A 346 20.00 13.04 -25.19
C THR A 346 19.51 12.27 -26.42
N ASP A 347 20.45 11.69 -27.16
CA ASP A 347 20.16 10.81 -28.32
C ASP A 347 19.77 9.38 -27.89
N ARG A 348 19.76 9.10 -26.58
CA ARG A 348 19.44 7.79 -26.00
C ARG A 348 17.93 7.60 -25.85
N LEU A 349 17.29 7.15 -26.93
CA LEU A 349 15.85 6.89 -26.98
C LEU A 349 15.40 5.85 -25.94
N GLY A 350 16.18 4.80 -25.71
CA GLY A 350 15.91 3.74 -24.75
C GLY A 350 15.88 4.25 -23.31
N LEU A 351 16.85 5.11 -22.94
CA LEU A 351 16.85 5.83 -21.66
C LEU A 351 15.60 6.69 -21.49
N LEU A 352 15.24 7.47 -22.52
CA LEU A 352 14.07 8.35 -22.51
C LEU A 352 12.77 7.56 -22.30
N MET A 353 12.60 6.46 -23.04
CA MET A 353 11.43 5.59 -22.93
C MET A 353 11.34 4.95 -21.54
N THR A 354 12.46 4.44 -21.03
CA THR A 354 12.55 3.80 -19.72
C THR A 354 12.16 4.77 -18.61
N ASN A 355 12.71 5.98 -18.64
CA ASN A 355 12.43 7.02 -17.66
C ASN A 355 10.99 7.53 -17.74
N THR A 356 10.43 7.67 -18.95
CA THR A 356 9.02 8.03 -19.15
C THR A 356 8.08 6.97 -18.57
N LEU A 357 8.36 5.69 -18.84
CA LEU A 357 7.57 4.58 -18.32
C LEU A 357 7.64 4.50 -16.79
N ALA A 358 8.82 4.68 -16.20
CA ALA A 358 8.99 4.75 -14.75
C ALA A 358 8.16 5.87 -14.13
N MET A 359 8.20 7.08 -14.71
CA MET A 359 7.39 8.21 -14.27
C MET A 359 5.88 7.92 -14.33
N VAL A 360 5.40 7.28 -15.40
CA VAL A 360 3.98 6.87 -15.53
C VAL A 360 3.61 5.85 -14.44
N GLY A 361 4.50 4.91 -14.14
CA GLY A 361 4.34 3.95 -13.04
C GLY A 361 4.18 4.64 -11.68
N GLU A 362 5.07 5.60 -11.37
CA GLU A 362 5.02 6.35 -10.12
C GLU A 362 3.75 7.21 -9.98
N VAL A 363 3.38 7.94 -11.04
CA VAL A 363 2.13 8.70 -11.04
C VAL A 363 0.92 7.79 -10.83
N GLY A 364 0.91 6.61 -11.45
CA GLY A 364 -0.13 5.60 -11.27
C GLY A 364 -0.21 5.06 -9.84
N ASN A 365 0.94 4.86 -9.18
CA ASN A 365 1.00 4.42 -7.77
C ASN A 365 0.40 5.48 -6.84
N LEU A 366 0.79 6.76 -7.02
CA LEU A 366 0.25 7.87 -6.23
C LEU A 366 -1.25 8.07 -6.49
N TYR A 367 -1.68 7.99 -7.74
CA TYR A 367 -3.09 8.04 -8.11
C TYR A 367 -3.89 6.96 -7.41
N THR A 368 -3.41 5.71 -7.44
CA THR A 368 -4.09 4.57 -6.81
C THR A 368 -4.26 4.78 -5.31
N ALA A 369 -3.21 5.24 -4.61
CA ALA A 369 -3.26 5.52 -3.19
C ALA A 369 -4.28 6.64 -2.86
N CYS A 370 -4.28 7.73 -3.61
CA CYS A 370 -5.22 8.83 -3.43
C CYS A 370 -6.66 8.46 -3.82
N PHE A 371 -6.85 7.57 -4.80
CA PHE A 371 -8.18 7.14 -5.24
C PHE A 371 -8.92 6.37 -4.16
N PHE A 372 -8.27 5.38 -3.55
CA PHE A 372 -8.88 4.63 -2.46
C PHE A 372 -8.96 5.44 -1.16
N GLY A 373 -8.04 6.39 -0.95
CA GLY A 373 -8.14 7.34 0.15
C GLY A 373 -9.36 8.26 0.01
N GLU A 374 -9.62 8.79 -1.20
CA GLU A 374 -10.80 9.59 -1.52
C GLU A 374 -12.10 8.79 -1.34
N GLU A 375 -12.12 7.52 -1.75
CA GLU A 375 -13.28 6.66 -1.58
C GLU A 375 -13.65 6.50 -0.08
N VAL A 376 -12.67 6.31 0.80
CA VAL A 376 -12.89 6.27 2.25
C VAL A 376 -13.43 7.60 2.77
N LEU A 377 -12.84 8.72 2.34
CA LEU A 377 -13.24 10.06 2.76
C LEU A 377 -14.70 10.34 2.35
N SER A 378 -15.03 10.17 1.08
CA SER A 378 -16.37 10.37 0.54
C SER A 378 -17.40 9.46 1.24
N LYS A 379 -17.09 8.18 1.48
CA LYS A 379 -18.01 7.28 2.19
C LYS A 379 -18.19 7.67 3.65
N SER A 380 -17.17 8.25 4.28
CA SER A 380 -17.30 8.75 5.65
C SER A 380 -18.15 10.01 5.73
N GLU A 381 -18.11 10.87 4.72
CA GLU A 381 -19.00 12.04 4.61
C GLU A 381 -20.44 11.60 4.33
N ASP A 382 -20.63 10.63 3.43
CA ASP A 382 -21.93 10.00 3.17
C ASP A 382 -22.54 9.46 4.48
N LEU A 383 -21.74 8.76 5.31
CA LEU A 383 -22.17 8.25 6.61
C LEU A 383 -22.71 9.36 7.52
N PHE A 384 -22.02 10.50 7.62
CA PHE A 384 -22.47 11.63 8.42
C PHE A 384 -23.82 12.18 7.94
N ASN A 385 -23.96 12.34 6.62
CA ASN A 385 -25.21 12.81 6.01
C ASN A 385 -26.36 11.82 6.23
N THR A 386 -26.11 10.51 6.06
CA THR A 386 -27.11 9.48 6.30
C THR A 386 -27.59 9.46 7.76
N ILE A 387 -26.70 9.68 8.74
CA ILE A 387 -27.10 9.76 10.16
C ILE A 387 -28.06 10.94 10.38
N TYR A 388 -27.80 12.08 9.73
CA TYR A 388 -28.67 13.26 9.79
C TYR A 388 -30.06 12.99 9.18
N ASP A 389 -30.11 12.24 8.08
CA ASP A 389 -31.35 11.92 7.35
C ASP A 389 -32.20 10.80 8.01
N VAL A 390 -31.68 10.15 9.06
CA VAL A 390 -32.48 9.20 9.83
C VAL A 390 -33.73 9.89 10.39
N LYS A 391 -34.86 9.19 10.41
CA LYS A 391 -36.16 9.70 10.92
C LYS A 391 -36.17 9.85 12.45
N TRP A 392 -35.29 10.67 13.00
CA TRP A 392 -35.10 10.91 14.43
C TRP A 392 -36.37 11.49 15.10
N PHE A 393 -37.24 12.15 14.34
CA PHE A 393 -38.52 12.67 14.84
C PHE A 393 -39.53 11.56 15.20
N GLU A 394 -39.40 10.36 14.62
CA GLU A 394 -40.21 9.17 14.94
C GLU A 394 -39.65 8.40 16.16
N MET A 395 -38.57 8.88 16.79
CA MET A 395 -37.87 8.20 17.87
C MET A 395 -38.16 8.79 19.25
N ASN A 396 -38.04 7.96 20.29
CA ASN A 396 -38.09 8.41 21.67
C ASN A 396 -36.83 9.23 22.05
N GLU A 397 -36.87 9.88 23.22
CA GLU A 397 -35.78 10.78 23.64
C GLU A 397 -34.45 10.04 23.90
N GLU A 398 -34.49 8.76 24.26
CA GLU A 398 -33.27 7.95 24.41
C GLU A 398 -32.58 7.72 23.06
N ASN A 399 -33.32 7.26 22.06
CA ASN A 399 -32.81 6.97 20.72
C ASN A 399 -32.34 8.24 20.01
N LYS A 400 -33.05 9.36 20.18
CA LYS A 400 -32.61 10.67 19.67
C LYS A 400 -31.25 11.08 20.20
N LYS A 401 -31.03 10.98 21.52
CA LYS A 401 -29.74 11.30 22.13
C LYS A 401 -28.62 10.42 21.57
N MET A 402 -28.90 9.13 21.35
CA MET A 402 -27.92 8.22 20.76
C MET A 402 -27.56 8.59 19.32
N ILE A 403 -28.53 8.96 18.47
CA ILE A 403 -28.24 9.45 17.11
C ILE A 403 -27.43 10.74 17.15
N MET A 404 -27.78 11.69 18.01
CA MET A 404 -27.03 12.95 18.15
C MET A 404 -25.57 12.70 18.55
N LEU A 405 -25.34 11.82 19.52
CA LEU A 405 -23.98 11.42 19.92
C LEU A 405 -23.24 10.72 18.78
N PHE A 406 -23.94 9.86 18.04
CA PHE A 406 -23.35 9.16 16.91
C PHE A 406 -22.97 10.14 15.79
N GLN A 407 -23.83 11.11 15.50
CA GLN A 407 -23.56 12.16 14.51
C GLN A 407 -22.35 13.03 14.92
N GLU A 408 -22.24 13.41 16.19
CA GLU A 408 -21.06 14.16 16.67
C GLU A 408 -19.79 13.30 16.55
N GLY A 409 -19.88 11.99 16.79
CA GLY A 409 -18.79 11.05 16.62
C GLY A 409 -18.31 10.89 15.16
N THR A 410 -19.21 11.11 14.19
CA THR A 410 -18.89 11.02 12.74
C THR A 410 -18.67 12.39 12.09
N ARG A 411 -18.75 13.48 12.86
CA ARG A 411 -18.58 14.85 12.36
C ARG A 411 -17.23 15.09 11.69
N LYS A 412 -16.17 14.46 12.21
CA LYS A 412 -14.87 14.44 11.54
C LYS A 412 -14.82 13.18 10.67
N PRO A 413 -14.69 13.32 9.34
CA PRO A 413 -14.67 12.15 8.47
C PRO A 413 -13.40 11.31 8.71
N LEU A 414 -13.52 10.03 8.45
CA LEU A 414 -12.41 9.09 8.45
C LEU A 414 -11.55 9.35 7.21
N GLU A 415 -10.26 9.56 7.47
CA GLU A 415 -9.27 9.93 6.46
C GLU A 415 -8.13 8.93 6.49
N VAL A 416 -7.69 8.49 5.31
CA VAL A 416 -6.43 7.75 5.16
C VAL A 416 -5.29 8.77 5.14
N LYS A 417 -4.33 8.63 6.04
CA LYS A 417 -3.25 9.60 6.21
C LYS A 417 -1.88 8.98 6.03
N ALA A 418 -1.04 9.67 5.27
CA ALA A 418 0.40 9.46 5.28
C ALA A 418 1.00 10.22 6.47
N THR A 419 1.07 9.56 7.62
CA THR A 419 1.49 10.13 8.92
C THR A 419 0.65 11.35 9.32
N LEU A 420 1.24 12.39 9.93
CA LEU A 420 0.54 13.60 10.39
C LEU A 420 0.41 14.70 9.32
N ILE A 421 1.01 14.52 8.14
CA ILE A 421 1.27 15.62 7.21
C ILE A 421 0.30 15.60 6.02
N PHE A 422 0.07 14.45 5.39
CA PHE A 422 -0.74 14.37 4.17
C PHE A 422 -1.97 13.49 4.35
N THR A 423 -3.13 13.99 3.92
CA THR A 423 -4.32 13.19 3.69
C THR A 423 -4.28 12.64 2.26
N CYS A 424 -4.48 11.33 2.11
CA CYS A 424 -4.54 10.67 0.81
C CYS A 424 -5.91 10.96 0.18
N CYS A 425 -5.97 11.97 -0.69
CA CYS A 425 -7.17 12.40 -1.39
C CYS A 425 -6.82 12.95 -2.78
N MET A 426 -7.84 13.11 -3.62
CA MET A 426 -7.66 13.60 -4.99
C MET A 426 -7.13 15.04 -5.04
N ALA A 427 -7.44 15.85 -4.03
CA ALA A 427 -6.88 17.21 -3.91
C ALA A 427 -5.36 17.19 -3.73
N THR A 428 -4.83 16.29 -2.87
CA THR A 428 -3.39 16.10 -2.68
C THR A 428 -2.73 15.63 -3.98
N PHE A 429 -3.34 14.65 -4.67
CA PHE A 429 -2.84 14.19 -5.97
C PHE A 429 -2.78 15.32 -7.01
N SER A 430 -3.85 16.11 -7.14
CA SER A 430 -3.88 17.25 -8.06
C SER A 430 -2.80 18.29 -7.72
N SER A 431 -2.60 18.58 -6.43
CA SER A 431 -1.54 19.50 -5.98
C SER A 431 -0.14 19.01 -6.36
N ILE A 432 0.14 17.71 -6.21
CA ILE A 432 1.41 17.11 -6.60
C ILE A 432 1.61 17.20 -8.12
N CYS A 433 0.60 16.84 -8.92
CA CYS A 433 0.66 16.92 -10.38
C CYS A 433 0.87 18.35 -10.87
N ASN A 434 0.18 19.33 -10.27
CA ASN A 434 0.35 20.74 -10.61
C ASN A 434 1.76 21.23 -10.26
N SER A 435 2.29 20.84 -9.10
CA SER A 435 3.65 21.20 -8.67
C SER A 435 4.70 20.60 -9.61
N ALA A 436 4.52 19.34 -10.01
CA ALA A 436 5.40 18.67 -10.96
C ALA A 436 5.35 19.35 -12.35
N TYR A 437 4.16 19.73 -12.82
CA TYR A 437 4.01 20.48 -14.07
C TYR A 437 4.68 21.86 -14.02
N SER A 438 4.51 22.61 -12.92
CA SER A 438 5.21 23.88 -12.71
C SER A 438 6.73 23.71 -12.70
N TYR A 439 7.23 22.67 -12.04
CA TYR A 439 8.66 22.33 -12.03
C TYR A 439 9.18 22.00 -13.44
N PHE A 440 8.44 21.19 -14.21
CA PHE A 440 8.78 20.86 -15.60
C PHE A 440 8.87 22.10 -16.50
N ASN A 441 7.90 23.02 -16.39
CA ASN A 441 7.91 24.27 -17.14
C ASN A 441 9.09 25.17 -16.77
N MET A 442 9.43 25.24 -15.47
CA MET A 442 10.60 25.99 -14.99
C MET A 442 11.91 25.39 -15.54
N LEU A 443 12.05 24.07 -15.51
CA LEU A 443 13.22 23.39 -16.08
C LEU A 443 13.35 23.66 -17.58
N THR A 444 12.26 23.50 -18.33
CA THR A 444 12.23 23.78 -19.77
C THR A 444 12.56 25.24 -20.09
N ALA A 445 12.02 26.18 -19.32
CA ALA A 445 12.36 27.60 -19.51
C ALA A 445 13.84 27.88 -19.21
N SER A 446 14.40 27.23 -18.20
CA SER A 446 15.81 27.39 -17.83
C SER A 446 16.77 26.81 -18.88
N SER A 447 16.40 25.69 -19.52
CA SER A 447 17.21 25.10 -20.60
C SER A 447 17.17 25.96 -21.86
N VAL A 448 16.01 26.51 -22.22
CA VAL A 448 15.87 27.45 -23.35
C VAL A 448 16.68 28.73 -23.12
N ASN A 449 16.71 29.26 -21.89
CA ASN A 449 17.49 30.47 -21.61
C ASN A 449 19.02 30.23 -21.72
N LYS A 450 19.53 29.06 -21.31
CA LYS A 450 20.94 28.70 -21.53
C LYS A 450 21.31 28.69 -23.02
N GLU A 451 20.41 28.21 -23.88
CA GLU A 451 20.61 28.22 -25.35
C GLU A 451 20.58 29.61 -25.97
N SER A 452 20.03 30.62 -25.28
CA SER A 452 20.05 32.01 -25.75
C SER A 452 21.31 32.77 -25.31
N GLU A 453 22.06 32.23 -24.35
CA GLU A 453 23.31 32.81 -23.82
C GLU A 453 24.57 32.18 -24.44
N GLU A 454 24.49 30.98 -25.02
CA GLU A 454 25.52 30.35 -25.87
C GLU A 454 25.38 30.77 -27.34
#